data_AF-A0A850C413-F1
#
_entry.id   AF-A0A850C413-F1
#
_cell.length_a   1.000
_cell.length_b   1.000
_cell.length_c   1.000
_cell.angle_alpha   90.00
_cell.angle_beta   90.00
_cell.angle_gamma   90.00
#
_symmetry.space_group_name_H-M   'P 1'
#
loop_
_entity.id
_entity.type
_entity.pdbx_description
1 polymer ?
#
loop_
_entity_poly.entity_id
_entity_poly.type
_entity_poly.pdbx_seq_one_letter_code
_entity_poly.pdbx_strand_id
1 'polypeptide(L)'
;MRIRSFRGKIGKLVSLLIVGLLLSLTGIACQANAPKPGSPTSNPAINPTAVSATAASDNSVRNPFALTLTHISPSATAEGKLTAPGYGKQNYSIFSIDTNDFSSGGILTLEIFLGDGESDGSFDLFPEGAAIPTEGRVETSVAHLYDLKRGESGILRYEFTSGQVFQFGATGNWFSPENATNTFTIIAKVEIITAAATPSVSSVELLALRPFKPTDTSIFFPSVYASELPLTDAQGEPPSEEEAKKMLEDYLKLRYLNDPDRVKEGIALYNNPETFLKISSPTLRAAFVALMDTVGEPAIDYILYAKTTQGNPKVALARFSKFPENRSNTIAMVTKFGLDDPEVVAIEFNERFQAENPFLFTNTFAHEALHQGDRDTNSIVEEEICYSFDTLVYLEQIAYYPELARLGTWLSRWMNTNALSRLNSGSGSELGLYDSNGNQPIWPDSEIDTPSFDERFVDNPGRDSKSPGNDLLRQYLERIAENGNALPDNFDFSVELLRWISDNQAELSADELISAAKALGLEIPNITTSTK
;
A
#
# COMPACT_ATOMS: atom_id res chain seq x y z
N MET A 1 58.00 47.05 34.40
CA MET A 1 57.91 47.61 33.05
C MET A 1 57.34 46.55 32.11
N ARG A 2 56.02 46.53 31.90
CA ARG A 2 55.35 45.78 30.82
C ARG A 2 54.00 46.46 30.54
N ILE A 3 53.82 46.83 29.28
CA ILE A 3 52.76 47.66 28.72
C ILE A 3 51.48 46.82 28.60
N ARG A 4 50.36 47.33 29.11
CA ARG A 4 49.00 46.86 28.79
C ARG A 4 48.48 47.67 27.61
N SER A 5 48.13 47.04 26.50
CA SER A 5 47.42 47.70 25.40
C SER A 5 45.93 47.36 25.43
N PHE A 6 45.15 48.43 25.45
CA PHE A 6 43.76 48.56 25.05
C PHE A 6 43.38 47.74 23.80
N ARG A 7 42.15 47.21 23.78
CA ARG A 7 41.30 47.25 22.57
C ARG A 7 39.82 47.26 22.96
N GLY A 8 39.13 48.28 22.45
CA GLY A 8 37.72 48.54 22.65
C GLY A 8 36.82 47.80 21.66
N LYS A 9 35.53 47.84 21.99
CA LYS A 9 34.39 47.25 21.28
C LYS A 9 33.93 48.11 20.09
N ILE A 10 33.15 47.45 19.22
CA ILE A 10 31.96 47.88 18.45
C ILE A 10 32.12 47.75 16.92
N GLY A 11 31.27 46.90 16.32
CA GLY A 11 30.57 47.27 15.08
C GLY A 11 30.32 46.21 14.00
N LYS A 12 29.11 45.60 14.04
CA LYS A 12 28.26 45.07 12.95
C LYS A 12 28.64 43.74 12.26
N LEU A 13 27.85 42.67 12.41
CA LEU A 13 26.55 42.32 11.77
C LEU A 13 26.64 42.10 10.25
N VAL A 14 26.91 40.85 9.84
CA VAL A 14 26.32 40.14 8.69
C VAL A 14 26.39 38.64 9.03
N SER A 15 25.26 38.04 9.42
CA SER A 15 25.09 36.59 9.55
C SER A 15 23.67 36.26 9.13
N LEU A 16 23.51 35.75 7.91
CA LEU A 16 22.31 35.05 7.45
C LEU A 16 22.67 34.23 6.19
N LEU A 17 22.02 33.08 6.03
CA LEU A 17 22.22 31.98 5.07
C LEU A 17 23.36 31.00 5.39
N ILE A 18 22.98 29.86 5.99
CA ILE A 18 23.18 28.48 5.50
C ILE A 18 22.45 27.57 6.51
N VAL A 19 21.23 27.13 6.18
CA VAL A 19 20.57 25.97 6.81
C VAL A 19 19.88 25.20 5.68
N GLY A 20 20.42 24.02 5.36
CA GLY A 20 20.00 23.20 4.22
C GLY A 20 21.15 22.61 3.42
N LEU A 21 22.36 22.53 3.97
CA LEU A 21 23.51 21.91 3.31
C LEU A 21 24.31 21.04 4.30
N LEU A 22 23.68 19.97 4.79
CA LEU A 22 24.38 18.85 5.45
C LEU A 22 23.56 17.56 5.34
N LEU A 23 23.15 17.26 4.11
CA LEU A 23 22.90 15.90 3.60
C LEU A 23 23.27 15.83 2.11
N SER A 24 24.31 16.57 1.73
CA SER A 24 24.99 16.42 0.43
C SER A 24 26.44 16.02 0.70
N LEU A 25 26.68 14.71 0.74
CA LEU A 25 28.03 14.17 0.63
C LEU A 25 28.46 14.20 -0.84
N THR A 26 29.74 14.51 -1.01
CA THR A 26 30.44 14.89 -2.22
C THR A 26 30.42 13.82 -3.33
N GLY A 27 29.85 14.17 -4.48
CA GLY A 27 30.05 13.45 -5.74
C GLY A 27 30.76 14.37 -6.75
N ILE A 28 32.07 14.17 -6.91
CA ILE A 28 32.84 14.74 -8.02
C ILE A 28 32.45 13.96 -9.28
N ALA A 29 31.89 14.61 -10.30
CA ALA A 29 31.71 14.00 -11.62
C ALA A 29 32.06 14.97 -12.75
N CYS A 30 33.00 14.51 -13.58
CA CYS A 30 33.50 15.12 -14.79
C CYS A 30 32.40 15.33 -15.85
N GLN A 31 32.47 16.47 -16.54
CA GLN A 31 31.72 16.75 -17.76
C GLN A 31 32.19 15.86 -18.93
N ALA A 32 31.23 15.24 -19.62
CA ALA A 32 31.39 14.80 -21.00
C ALA A 32 30.18 15.23 -21.83
N ASN A 33 30.45 16.01 -22.87
CA ASN A 33 29.47 16.54 -23.83
C ASN A 33 28.87 15.42 -24.70
N ALA A 34 27.55 15.45 -24.91
CA ALA A 34 26.90 14.75 -26.02
C ALA A 34 25.78 15.62 -26.64
N PRO A 35 25.47 15.45 -27.94
CA PRO A 35 24.90 16.50 -28.78
C PRO A 35 23.36 16.49 -28.87
N LYS A 36 22.79 17.66 -29.19
CA LYS A 36 21.36 17.92 -29.42
C LYS A 36 20.73 17.00 -30.46
N PRO A 37 19.54 16.43 -30.21
CA PRO A 37 18.66 15.90 -31.25
C PRO A 37 17.81 17.02 -31.87
N GLY A 38 17.67 16.97 -33.20
CA GLY A 38 16.88 17.89 -34.00
C GLY A 38 15.37 17.63 -33.93
N SER A 39 14.61 18.68 -34.25
CA SER A 39 13.14 18.73 -34.27
C SER A 39 12.51 17.76 -35.28
N PRO A 40 11.30 17.23 -34.99
CA PRO A 40 10.56 16.39 -35.91
C PRO A 40 9.70 17.22 -36.89
N THR A 41 9.70 16.78 -38.15
CA THR A 41 8.80 17.25 -39.22
C THR A 41 7.47 16.53 -39.18
N SER A 42 6.42 17.32 -39.37
CA SER A 42 4.99 17.01 -39.51
C SER A 42 4.60 15.97 -40.57
N ASN A 43 3.51 15.21 -40.32
CA ASN A 43 2.50 14.86 -41.34
C ASN A 43 1.20 14.31 -40.69
N PRO A 44 0.07 14.14 -41.42
CA PRO A 44 -1.14 14.90 -41.12
C PRO A 44 -2.38 14.07 -40.72
N ALA A 45 -3.40 14.83 -40.31
CA ALA A 45 -4.76 14.49 -39.90
C ALA A 45 -5.41 13.23 -40.48
N ILE A 46 -6.01 12.45 -39.58
CA ILE A 46 -7.10 11.50 -39.87
C ILE A 46 -8.31 11.90 -39.02
N ASN A 47 -9.42 12.22 -39.68
CA ASN A 47 -10.73 12.43 -39.07
C ASN A 47 -11.30 11.11 -38.51
N PRO A 48 -11.82 11.07 -37.28
CA PRO A 48 -12.77 10.05 -36.88
C PRO A 48 -14.20 10.63 -36.86
N THR A 49 -15.06 10.00 -37.65
CA THR A 49 -16.50 10.18 -37.65
C THR A 49 -17.07 9.69 -36.31
N ALA A 50 -17.88 10.54 -35.68
CA ALA A 50 -18.57 10.25 -34.43
C ALA A 50 -19.61 9.11 -34.60
N VAL A 51 -19.57 8.14 -33.68
CA VAL A 51 -20.67 7.19 -33.44
C VAL A 51 -21.09 7.36 -31.99
N SER A 52 -22.36 7.72 -31.79
CA SER A 52 -23.01 7.86 -30.49
C SER A 52 -22.94 6.57 -29.69
N ALA A 53 -22.41 6.64 -28.46
CA ALA A 53 -22.50 5.58 -27.48
C ALA A 53 -23.83 5.71 -26.71
N THR A 54 -24.74 4.78 -26.97
CA THR A 54 -25.91 4.52 -26.13
C THR A 54 -25.47 3.70 -24.92
N ALA A 55 -26.01 4.01 -23.74
CA ALA A 55 -25.70 3.41 -22.45
C ALA A 55 -25.64 1.87 -22.49
N ALA A 56 -24.48 1.31 -22.12
CA ALA A 56 -24.33 -0.12 -21.87
C ALA A 56 -24.77 -0.43 -20.44
N SER A 57 -25.90 -1.14 -20.31
CA SER A 57 -26.28 -1.81 -19.09
C SER A 57 -25.27 -2.93 -18.79
N ASP A 58 -24.67 -2.88 -17.60
CA ASP A 58 -23.88 -3.95 -17.02
C ASP A 58 -24.75 -5.20 -16.88
N ASN A 59 -24.52 -6.15 -17.77
CA ASN A 59 -25.06 -7.50 -17.76
C ASN A 59 -23.89 -8.40 -18.14
N SER A 60 -22.85 -8.46 -17.29
CA SER A 60 -21.93 -9.58 -17.33
C SER A 60 -22.74 -10.83 -16.98
N VAL A 61 -23.16 -11.57 -18.01
CA VAL A 61 -23.84 -12.86 -17.87
C VAL A 61 -22.84 -13.78 -17.15
N ARG A 62 -22.94 -13.86 -15.82
CA ARG A 62 -22.17 -14.82 -15.03
C ARG A 62 -22.47 -16.18 -15.62
N ASN A 63 -21.44 -16.87 -16.11
CA ASN A 63 -21.58 -18.24 -16.53
C ASN A 63 -22.08 -19.03 -15.29
N PRO A 64 -23.31 -19.57 -15.29
CA PRO A 64 -23.85 -20.26 -14.11
C PRO A 64 -23.05 -21.53 -13.75
N PHE A 65 -22.09 -21.90 -14.59
CA PHE A 65 -21.19 -23.03 -14.42
C PHE A 65 -19.79 -22.65 -13.88
N ALA A 66 -19.62 -21.49 -13.25
CA ALA A 66 -18.34 -21.08 -12.66
C ALA A 66 -18.48 -20.72 -11.16
N LEU A 67 -17.68 -21.38 -10.32
CA LEU A 67 -17.49 -21.11 -8.90
C LEU A 67 -16.12 -20.48 -8.71
N THR A 68 -16.05 -19.31 -8.07
CA THR A 68 -14.77 -18.67 -7.71
C THR A 68 -14.62 -18.70 -6.21
N LEU A 69 -13.53 -19.30 -5.73
CA LEU A 69 -13.19 -19.43 -4.32
C LEU A 69 -11.97 -18.57 -4.03
N THR A 70 -12.05 -17.77 -2.97
CA THR A 70 -10.98 -16.86 -2.54
C THR A 70 -10.73 -16.99 -1.05
N HIS A 71 -9.63 -16.48 -0.52
CA HIS A 71 -9.34 -16.47 0.92
C HIS A 71 -10.46 -15.79 1.73
N ILE A 72 -11.13 -14.79 1.13
CA ILE A 72 -12.22 -14.04 1.77
C ILE A 72 -13.59 -14.71 1.59
N SER A 73 -13.75 -15.51 0.53
CA SER A 73 -14.96 -16.30 0.26
C SER A 73 -14.52 -17.72 -0.10
N PRO A 74 -14.06 -18.48 0.90
CA PRO A 74 -13.49 -19.80 0.65
C PRO A 74 -14.56 -20.83 0.35
N SER A 75 -15.81 -20.43 0.15
CA SER A 75 -16.96 -21.29 -0.10
C SER A 75 -17.89 -20.70 -1.15
N ALA A 76 -18.37 -21.53 -2.07
CA ALA A 76 -19.40 -21.16 -3.04
C ALA A 76 -20.34 -22.33 -3.32
N THR A 77 -21.57 -22.03 -3.76
CA THR A 77 -22.63 -23.02 -3.99
C THR A 77 -23.11 -22.96 -5.43
N ALA A 78 -23.34 -24.11 -6.05
CA ALA A 78 -24.00 -24.23 -7.36
C ALA A 78 -25.03 -25.36 -7.36
N GLU A 79 -25.95 -25.29 -8.31
CA GLU A 79 -26.95 -26.33 -8.56
C GLU A 79 -26.84 -26.82 -10.02
N GLY A 80 -27.19 -28.08 -10.24
CA GLY A 80 -27.09 -28.69 -11.56
C GLY A 80 -28.04 -29.84 -11.77
N LYS A 81 -28.03 -30.36 -13.00
CA LYS A 81 -28.76 -31.55 -13.41
C LYS A 81 -27.77 -32.54 -14.01
N LEU A 82 -27.95 -33.83 -13.71
CA LEU A 82 -27.20 -34.92 -14.30
C LEU A 82 -28.13 -35.86 -15.07
N THR A 83 -27.55 -36.58 -16.03
CA THR A 83 -28.25 -37.56 -16.87
C THR A 83 -27.42 -38.83 -16.93
N ALA A 84 -28.05 -39.98 -16.68
CA ALA A 84 -27.43 -41.30 -16.80
C ALA A 84 -27.04 -41.57 -18.25
N PRO A 85 -25.75 -41.79 -18.54
CA PRO A 85 -25.27 -41.97 -19.90
C PRO A 85 -25.54 -43.39 -20.42
N GLY A 86 -25.93 -44.33 -19.55
CA GLY A 86 -25.99 -45.76 -19.85
C GLY A 86 -24.66 -46.47 -19.57
N TYR A 87 -24.70 -47.80 -19.63
CA TYR A 87 -23.59 -48.65 -19.17
C TYR A 87 -22.27 -48.36 -19.91
N GLY A 88 -21.22 -48.03 -19.15
CA GLY A 88 -19.85 -47.82 -19.67
C GLY A 88 -19.64 -46.51 -20.43
N LYS A 89 -20.63 -45.61 -20.48
CA LYS A 89 -20.53 -44.28 -21.10
C LYS A 89 -20.38 -43.19 -20.04
N GLN A 90 -19.98 -41.99 -20.44
CA GLN A 90 -19.93 -40.79 -19.59
C GLN A 90 -20.64 -39.63 -20.28
N ASN A 91 -21.36 -38.81 -19.51
CA ASN A 91 -22.00 -37.60 -20.01
C ASN A 91 -21.99 -36.53 -18.91
N TYR A 92 -20.85 -35.88 -18.73
CA TYR A 92 -20.64 -34.92 -17.65
C TYR A 92 -21.29 -33.56 -17.96
N SER A 93 -21.97 -33.01 -16.96
CA SER A 93 -22.18 -31.56 -16.82
C SER A 93 -20.98 -30.98 -16.10
N ILE A 94 -20.28 -30.01 -16.72
CA ILE A 94 -19.02 -29.47 -16.23
C ILE A 94 -19.22 -28.10 -15.58
N PHE A 95 -18.63 -27.93 -14.39
CA PHE A 95 -18.54 -26.67 -13.66
C PHE A 95 -17.06 -26.33 -13.44
N SER A 96 -16.67 -25.07 -13.64
CA SER A 96 -15.32 -24.59 -13.32
C SER A 96 -15.27 -24.16 -11.86
N ILE A 97 -14.21 -24.52 -11.13
CA ILE A 97 -13.93 -24.10 -9.77
C ILE A 97 -12.57 -23.40 -9.76
N ASP A 98 -12.59 -22.07 -9.71
CA ASP A 98 -11.41 -21.22 -9.67
C ASP A 98 -10.90 -21.11 -8.23
N THR A 99 -9.66 -21.54 -8.01
CA THR A 99 -8.96 -21.49 -6.71
C THR A 99 -7.67 -20.69 -6.79
N ASN A 100 -7.47 -19.86 -7.84
CA ASN A 100 -6.21 -19.17 -8.10
C ASN A 100 -5.75 -18.25 -6.96
N ASP A 101 -6.69 -17.74 -6.14
CA ASP A 101 -6.35 -16.92 -4.98
C ASP A 101 -5.50 -17.70 -3.96
N PHE A 102 -5.66 -19.02 -3.86
CA PHE A 102 -4.93 -19.90 -2.95
C PHE A 102 -3.56 -20.34 -3.52
N SER A 103 -2.66 -19.38 -3.74
CA SER A 103 -1.33 -19.62 -4.33
C SER A 103 -0.46 -20.65 -3.59
N SER A 104 -0.69 -20.85 -2.29
CA SER A 104 0.03 -21.83 -1.45
C SER A 104 -0.65 -23.20 -1.37
N GLY A 105 -1.71 -23.43 -2.14
CA GLY A 105 -2.48 -24.67 -2.09
C GLY A 105 -3.54 -24.70 -0.98
N GLY A 106 -4.18 -25.86 -0.83
CA GLY A 106 -5.25 -26.10 0.14
C GLY A 106 -5.93 -27.45 -0.06
N ILE A 107 -6.98 -27.72 0.72
CA ILE A 107 -7.90 -28.83 0.52
C ILE A 107 -9.19 -28.28 -0.07
N LEU A 108 -9.45 -28.60 -1.34
CA LEU A 108 -10.75 -28.40 -1.95
C LEU A 108 -11.70 -29.50 -1.48
N THR A 109 -12.75 -29.13 -0.75
CA THR A 109 -13.83 -30.01 -0.29
C THR A 109 -15.10 -29.68 -1.06
N LEU A 110 -15.71 -30.68 -1.69
CA LEU A 110 -16.99 -30.57 -2.40
C LEU A 110 -18.03 -31.39 -1.64
N GLU A 111 -18.97 -30.71 -1.00
CA GLU A 111 -20.15 -31.32 -0.40
C GLU A 111 -21.25 -31.39 -1.46
N ILE A 112 -21.69 -32.60 -1.77
CA ILE A 112 -22.63 -32.88 -2.86
C ILE A 112 -23.92 -33.41 -2.26
N PHE A 113 -25.04 -32.80 -2.61
CA PHE A 113 -26.39 -33.21 -2.22
C PHE A 113 -27.13 -33.65 -3.48
N LEU A 114 -27.45 -34.94 -3.59
CA LEU A 114 -28.15 -35.49 -4.75
C LEU A 114 -29.65 -35.56 -4.48
N GLY A 115 -30.45 -35.08 -5.42
CA GLY A 115 -31.91 -35.14 -5.35
C GLY A 115 -32.45 -36.57 -5.36
N ASP A 116 -33.76 -36.71 -5.26
CA ASP A 116 -34.50 -37.98 -5.21
C ASP A 116 -34.99 -38.46 -6.61
N GLY A 117 -34.35 -37.97 -7.68
CA GLY A 117 -34.69 -38.30 -9.06
C GLY A 117 -34.46 -39.74 -9.50
N GLU A 118 -34.46 -39.96 -10.81
CA GLU A 118 -34.44 -41.30 -11.40
C GLU A 118 -33.04 -41.94 -11.44
N SER A 119 -32.00 -41.12 -11.44
CA SER A 119 -30.60 -41.55 -11.55
C SER A 119 -29.87 -41.43 -10.21
N ASP A 120 -29.04 -42.42 -9.89
CA ASP A 120 -27.96 -42.26 -8.93
C ASP A 120 -26.85 -41.36 -9.56
N GLY A 121 -25.93 -40.83 -8.75
CA GLY A 121 -24.92 -39.86 -9.18
C GLY A 121 -23.51 -40.41 -9.26
N SER A 122 -22.71 -39.85 -10.18
CA SER A 122 -21.28 -40.07 -10.31
C SER A 122 -20.57 -38.73 -10.51
N PHE A 123 -19.58 -38.44 -9.68
CA PHE A 123 -18.92 -37.14 -9.64
C PHE A 123 -17.41 -37.30 -9.71
N ASP A 124 -16.77 -36.42 -10.49
CA ASP A 124 -15.32 -36.41 -10.72
C ASP A 124 -14.79 -34.98 -10.66
N LEU A 125 -13.57 -34.83 -10.15
CA LEU A 125 -12.82 -33.58 -10.17
C LEU A 125 -11.63 -33.75 -11.11
N PHE A 126 -11.51 -32.85 -12.07
CA PHE A 126 -10.42 -32.86 -13.05
C PHE A 126 -9.53 -31.62 -12.87
N PRO A 127 -8.22 -31.73 -13.11
CA PRO A 127 -7.33 -30.58 -13.10
C PRO A 127 -7.56 -29.71 -14.35
N GLU A 128 -6.98 -28.51 -14.33
CA GLU A 128 -7.13 -27.56 -15.44
C GLU A 128 -6.68 -28.17 -16.78
N GLY A 129 -7.53 -28.07 -17.81
CA GLY A 129 -7.22 -28.52 -19.17
C GLY A 129 -7.21 -30.04 -19.37
N ALA A 130 -7.56 -30.85 -18.36
CA ALA A 130 -7.68 -32.28 -18.52
C ALA A 130 -8.75 -32.66 -19.56
N ALA A 131 -8.48 -33.70 -20.34
CA ALA A 131 -9.48 -34.27 -21.23
C ALA A 131 -10.58 -34.98 -20.42
N ILE A 132 -11.84 -34.60 -20.66
CA ILE A 132 -13.00 -35.22 -20.05
C ILE A 132 -13.40 -36.45 -20.87
N PRO A 133 -13.35 -37.67 -20.30
CA PRO A 133 -13.71 -38.89 -21.04
C PRO A 133 -15.21 -38.95 -21.32
N THR A 134 -15.58 -39.54 -22.45
CA THR A 134 -16.97 -39.79 -22.85
C THR A 134 -17.39 -41.25 -22.67
N GLU A 135 -16.44 -42.14 -22.35
CA GLU A 135 -16.67 -43.57 -22.15
C GLU A 135 -15.59 -44.17 -21.26
N GLY A 136 -15.88 -45.36 -20.73
CA GLY A 136 -14.95 -46.13 -19.91
C GLY A 136 -14.67 -45.51 -18.54
N ARG A 137 -13.74 -46.16 -17.82
CA ARG A 137 -13.30 -45.72 -16.50
C ARG A 137 -12.51 -44.42 -16.62
N VAL A 138 -12.79 -43.48 -15.73
CA VAL A 138 -12.10 -42.19 -15.71
C VAL A 138 -10.73 -42.34 -15.03
N GLU A 139 -9.67 -42.06 -15.79
CA GLU A 139 -8.27 -42.13 -15.30
C GLU A 139 -7.67 -40.74 -15.02
N THR A 140 -8.25 -39.68 -15.58
CA THR A 140 -7.75 -38.29 -15.47
C THR A 140 -8.32 -37.53 -14.28
N SER A 141 -9.26 -38.13 -13.55
CA SER A 141 -9.88 -37.54 -12.35
C SER A 141 -8.91 -37.59 -11.17
N VAL A 142 -8.72 -36.45 -10.51
CA VAL A 142 -7.86 -36.33 -9.33
C VAL A 142 -8.57 -36.69 -8.03
N ALA A 143 -9.91 -36.70 -8.04
CA ALA A 143 -10.75 -37.17 -6.96
C ALA A 143 -12.16 -37.51 -7.48
N HIS A 144 -12.81 -38.51 -6.91
CA HIS A 144 -14.09 -39.00 -7.41
C HIS A 144 -15.02 -39.48 -6.30
N LEU A 145 -16.32 -39.48 -6.60
CA LEU A 145 -17.38 -40.02 -5.78
C LEU A 145 -18.39 -40.76 -6.68
N TYR A 146 -18.34 -42.09 -6.66
CA TYR A 146 -19.17 -42.95 -7.49
C TYR A 146 -20.34 -43.54 -6.72
N ASP A 147 -21.38 -43.92 -7.45
CA ASP A 147 -22.55 -44.65 -6.95
C ASP A 147 -23.33 -43.95 -5.82
N LEU A 148 -23.28 -42.61 -5.74
CA LEU A 148 -24.04 -41.85 -4.74
C LEU A 148 -25.53 -42.06 -4.96
N LYS A 149 -26.25 -42.61 -3.98
CA LYS A 149 -27.66 -42.95 -4.17
C LYS A 149 -28.51 -41.69 -4.19
N ARG A 150 -29.57 -41.72 -4.99
CA ARG A 150 -30.60 -40.67 -4.98
C ARG A 150 -31.06 -40.35 -3.54
N GLY A 151 -31.19 -39.06 -3.22
CA GLY A 151 -31.54 -38.57 -1.90
C GLY A 151 -30.40 -38.58 -0.87
N GLU A 152 -29.22 -39.07 -1.22
CA GLU A 152 -28.04 -39.04 -0.34
C GLU A 152 -27.16 -37.80 -0.56
N SER A 153 -26.21 -37.63 0.34
CA SER A 153 -25.13 -36.65 0.21
C SER A 153 -23.78 -37.34 0.34
N GLY A 154 -22.76 -36.76 -0.26
CA GLY A 154 -21.40 -37.26 -0.18
C GLY A 154 -20.37 -36.14 -0.26
N ILE A 155 -19.12 -36.47 0.04
CA ILE A 155 -18.02 -35.51 0.11
C ILE A 155 -16.87 -36.00 -0.77
N LEU A 156 -16.37 -35.11 -1.61
CA LEU A 156 -15.15 -35.30 -2.39
C LEU A 156 -14.10 -34.31 -1.87
N ARG A 157 -12.91 -34.79 -1.51
CA ARG A 157 -11.79 -33.94 -1.03
C ARG A 157 -10.57 -34.13 -1.92
N TYR A 158 -9.91 -33.03 -2.24
CA TYR A 158 -8.66 -33.02 -2.99
C TYR A 158 -7.69 -31.99 -2.43
N GLU A 159 -6.48 -32.44 -2.11
CA GLU A 159 -5.38 -31.57 -1.72
C GLU A 159 -4.65 -31.08 -2.97
N PHE A 160 -4.48 -29.76 -3.09
CA PHE A 160 -3.78 -29.12 -4.18
C PHE A 160 -2.65 -28.24 -3.65
N THR A 161 -1.55 -28.15 -4.41
CA THR A 161 -0.33 -27.46 -3.97
C THR A 161 -0.21 -26.01 -4.45
N SER A 162 -1.05 -25.60 -5.41
CA SER A 162 -1.16 -24.24 -5.92
C SER A 162 -2.56 -24.05 -6.50
N GLY A 163 -3.13 -22.87 -6.29
CA GLY A 163 -4.38 -22.45 -6.91
C GLY A 163 -4.37 -22.65 -8.43
N GLN A 164 -5.49 -23.14 -8.95
CA GLN A 164 -5.75 -23.38 -10.38
C GLN A 164 -7.26 -23.40 -10.65
N VAL A 165 -7.66 -23.56 -11.92
CA VAL A 165 -9.07 -23.79 -12.27
C VAL A 165 -9.37 -25.28 -12.42
N PHE A 166 -10.06 -25.87 -11.44
CA PHE A 166 -10.54 -27.25 -11.53
C PHE A 166 -11.81 -27.35 -12.36
N GLN A 167 -12.06 -28.53 -12.93
CA GLN A 167 -13.31 -28.86 -13.61
C GLN A 167 -14.04 -29.93 -12.80
N PHE A 168 -15.20 -29.59 -12.23
CA PHE A 168 -16.09 -30.52 -11.55
C PHE A 168 -17.08 -31.11 -12.56
N GLY A 169 -17.07 -32.42 -12.73
CA GLY A 169 -18.00 -33.16 -13.58
C GLY A 169 -19.05 -33.90 -12.78
N ALA A 170 -20.32 -33.70 -13.14
CA ALA A 170 -21.44 -34.48 -12.63
C ALA A 170 -22.12 -35.27 -13.76
N THR A 171 -22.28 -36.59 -13.59
CA THR A 171 -23.00 -37.45 -14.53
C THR A 171 -23.87 -38.46 -13.79
N GLY A 172 -24.89 -39.01 -14.46
CA GLY A 172 -25.67 -40.09 -13.86
C GLY A 172 -24.87 -41.39 -13.82
N ASN A 173 -25.19 -42.23 -12.85
CA ASN A 173 -24.50 -43.49 -12.64
C ASN A 173 -24.75 -44.49 -13.79
N TRP A 174 -23.74 -45.33 -14.10
CA TRP A 174 -23.80 -46.35 -15.17
C TRP A 174 -24.93 -47.36 -15.03
N PHE A 175 -25.32 -47.69 -13.80
CA PHE A 175 -26.34 -48.69 -13.50
C PHE A 175 -27.75 -48.10 -13.49
N SER A 176 -27.88 -46.77 -13.58
CA SER A 176 -29.18 -46.13 -13.76
C SER A 176 -29.68 -46.32 -15.20
N PRO A 177 -31.00 -46.34 -15.44
CA PRO A 177 -31.54 -46.41 -16.80
C PRO A 177 -30.97 -45.29 -17.68
N GLU A 178 -30.59 -45.59 -18.92
CA GLU A 178 -30.08 -44.57 -19.85
C GLU A 178 -31.09 -43.43 -19.99
N ASN A 179 -30.61 -42.19 -19.92
CA ASN A 179 -31.40 -40.95 -19.88
C ASN A 179 -32.18 -40.68 -18.58
N ALA A 180 -32.10 -41.52 -17.56
CA ALA A 180 -32.61 -41.17 -16.24
C ALA A 180 -31.94 -39.88 -15.74
N THR A 181 -32.70 -39.00 -15.11
CA THR A 181 -32.17 -37.70 -14.67
C THR A 181 -32.31 -37.47 -13.18
N ASN A 182 -31.45 -36.61 -12.64
CA ASN A 182 -31.52 -36.15 -11.26
C ASN A 182 -30.94 -34.73 -11.14
N THR A 183 -31.28 -34.01 -10.08
CA THR A 183 -30.70 -32.71 -9.74
C THR A 183 -29.68 -32.87 -8.61
N PHE A 184 -28.76 -31.93 -8.48
CA PHE A 184 -27.83 -31.90 -7.37
C PHE A 184 -27.50 -30.46 -6.97
N THR A 185 -27.05 -30.30 -5.74
CA THR A 185 -26.42 -29.07 -5.22
C THR A 185 -24.99 -29.41 -4.81
N ILE A 186 -24.05 -28.52 -5.11
CA ILE A 186 -22.67 -28.60 -4.61
C ILE A 186 -22.33 -27.39 -3.78
N ILE A 187 -21.60 -27.61 -2.69
CA ILE A 187 -20.93 -26.58 -1.91
C ILE A 187 -19.43 -26.87 -2.01
N ALA A 188 -18.71 -26.01 -2.74
CA ALA A 188 -17.27 -26.09 -2.86
C ALA A 188 -16.63 -25.22 -1.78
N LYS A 189 -15.65 -25.76 -1.04
CA LYS A 189 -14.94 -25.09 0.05
C LYS A 189 -13.44 -25.31 -0.09
N VAL A 190 -12.62 -24.29 0.15
CA VAL A 190 -11.18 -24.46 0.32
C VAL A 190 -10.82 -24.28 1.80
N GLU A 191 -10.26 -25.34 2.38
CA GLU A 191 -9.58 -25.27 3.67
C GLU A 191 -8.09 -25.11 3.42
N ILE A 192 -7.48 -24.04 3.90
CA ILE A 192 -6.02 -23.91 3.81
C ILE A 192 -5.42 -25.02 4.67
N ILE A 193 -4.54 -25.84 4.09
CA ILE A 193 -3.72 -26.76 4.88
C ILE A 193 -2.75 -25.87 5.63
N THR A 194 -3.14 -25.47 6.84
CA THR A 194 -2.16 -25.09 7.84
C THR A 194 -1.39 -26.36 8.13
N ALA A 195 -0.21 -26.49 7.54
CA ALA A 195 0.76 -27.52 7.88
C ALA A 195 0.72 -27.68 9.41
N ALA A 196 0.48 -28.90 9.90
CA ALA A 196 0.26 -29.21 11.32
C ALA A 196 1.05 -28.23 12.18
N ALA A 197 0.32 -27.31 12.84
CA ALA A 197 0.85 -26.04 13.32
C ALA A 197 2.16 -26.27 14.09
N THR A 198 3.27 -26.09 13.37
CA THR A 198 4.51 -25.73 14.04
C THR A 198 4.15 -24.42 14.72
N PRO A 199 4.41 -24.24 16.03
CA PRO A 199 4.03 -23.01 16.72
C PRO A 199 4.53 -21.83 15.88
N SER A 200 3.60 -21.13 15.24
CA SER A 200 3.93 -19.98 14.40
C SER A 200 4.24 -18.86 15.36
N VAL A 201 5.45 -18.31 15.24
CA VAL A 201 5.84 -17.10 15.96
C VAL A 201 4.82 -16.02 15.66
N SER A 202 4.26 -15.41 16.71
CA SER A 202 3.34 -14.30 16.54
C SER A 202 4.04 -13.09 15.91
N SER A 203 3.31 -12.22 15.22
CA SER A 203 3.90 -11.00 14.65
C SER A 203 4.53 -10.09 15.71
N VAL A 204 3.98 -10.09 16.94
CA VAL A 204 4.55 -9.43 18.12
C VAL A 204 5.95 -9.98 18.44
N GLU A 205 6.09 -11.30 18.49
CA GLU A 205 7.39 -11.94 18.75
C GLU A 205 8.38 -11.72 17.60
N LEU A 206 7.91 -11.67 16.34
CA LEU A 206 8.75 -11.36 15.19
C LEU A 206 9.28 -9.93 15.24
N LEU A 207 8.43 -8.95 15.53
CA LEU A 207 8.81 -7.54 15.64
C LEU A 207 9.82 -7.29 16.77
N ALA A 208 9.76 -8.08 17.84
CA ALA A 208 10.75 -8.01 18.93
C ALA A 208 12.17 -8.42 18.51
N LEU A 209 12.35 -9.00 17.31
CA LEU A 209 13.66 -9.40 16.76
C LEU A 209 14.32 -8.31 15.90
N ARG A 210 13.74 -7.12 15.81
CA ARG A 210 14.33 -5.97 15.13
C ARG A 210 15.72 -5.60 15.71
N PRO A 211 16.59 -4.95 14.93
CA PRO A 211 16.35 -4.43 13.58
C PRO A 211 16.37 -5.53 12.50
N PHE A 212 15.50 -5.41 11.50
CA PHE A 212 15.48 -6.32 10.35
C PHE A 212 16.42 -5.83 9.25
N LYS A 213 17.11 -6.79 8.62
CA LYS A 213 18.03 -6.54 7.52
C LYS A 213 17.30 -6.60 6.16
N PRO A 214 17.60 -5.70 5.20
CA PRO A 214 17.15 -5.86 3.82
C PRO A 214 17.71 -7.10 3.11
N THR A 215 16.85 -7.83 2.39
CA THR A 215 17.27 -8.90 1.46
C THR A 215 17.71 -8.36 0.10
N ASP A 216 17.21 -7.18 -0.26
CA ASP A 216 17.59 -6.43 -1.47
C ASP A 216 17.81 -4.98 -1.07
N THR A 217 19.07 -4.57 -0.99
CA THR A 217 19.44 -3.19 -0.62
C THR A 217 19.19 -2.18 -1.74
N SER A 218 18.94 -2.64 -2.97
CA SER A 218 18.81 -1.76 -4.13
C SER A 218 17.50 -0.97 -4.16
N ILE A 219 16.49 -1.40 -3.38
CA ILE A 219 15.21 -0.68 -3.22
C ILE A 219 15.29 0.45 -2.18
N PHE A 220 16.43 0.64 -1.53
CA PHE A 220 16.67 1.71 -0.57
C PHE A 220 17.58 2.77 -1.18
N PHE A 221 17.65 3.93 -0.52
CA PHE A 221 18.34 5.09 -1.05
C PHE A 221 19.87 4.89 -1.00
N PRO A 222 20.63 5.24 -2.06
CA PRO A 222 22.08 5.01 -2.14
C PRO A 222 22.92 5.64 -1.04
N SER A 223 22.42 6.69 -0.39
CA SER A 223 23.13 7.31 0.74
C SER A 223 23.20 6.39 1.96
N VAL A 224 22.27 5.44 2.09
CA VAL A 224 22.25 4.45 3.18
C VAL A 224 22.82 3.11 2.71
N TYR A 225 22.41 2.65 1.52
CA TYR A 225 22.93 1.41 0.96
C TYR A 225 23.48 1.64 -0.44
N ALA A 226 24.80 1.52 -0.59
CA ALA A 226 25.44 1.63 -1.89
C ALA A 226 24.78 0.65 -2.89
N SER A 227 24.46 1.16 -4.09
CA SER A 227 23.78 0.41 -5.14
C SER A 227 24.31 0.86 -6.49
N GLU A 228 24.60 -0.10 -7.35
CA GLU A 228 24.99 0.13 -8.74
C GLU A 228 23.79 0.50 -9.63
N LEU A 229 22.55 0.31 -9.13
CA LEU A 229 21.36 0.70 -9.88
C LEU A 229 21.21 2.23 -9.85
N PRO A 230 21.01 2.86 -11.02
CA PRO A 230 20.88 4.30 -11.10
C PRO A 230 19.66 4.77 -10.30
N LEU A 231 19.82 5.88 -9.59
CA LEU A 231 18.74 6.51 -8.87
C LEU A 231 17.98 7.42 -9.84
N THR A 232 16.93 6.90 -10.45
CA THR A 232 16.15 7.58 -11.50
C THR A 232 14.75 7.92 -11.03
N ASP A 233 14.23 9.07 -11.47
CA ASP A 233 12.82 9.42 -11.31
C ASP A 233 11.94 8.52 -12.20
N ALA A 234 10.64 8.43 -11.88
CA ALA A 234 9.67 7.86 -12.81
C ALA A 234 9.75 8.54 -14.19
N GLN A 235 9.68 7.73 -15.25
CA GLN A 235 9.76 8.19 -16.63
C GLN A 235 8.38 8.21 -17.26
N GLY A 236 8.15 9.15 -18.19
CA GLY A 236 6.90 9.26 -18.93
C GLY A 236 6.12 10.53 -18.59
N GLU A 237 4.92 10.62 -19.14
CA GLU A 237 3.98 11.70 -18.82
C GLU A 237 3.28 11.41 -17.47
N PRO A 238 2.85 12.44 -16.73
CA PRO A 238 1.95 12.28 -15.60
C PRO A 238 0.72 11.45 -15.99
N PRO A 239 0.18 10.63 -15.07
CA PRO A 239 -1.12 10.00 -15.26
C PRO A 239 -2.19 11.01 -15.70
N SER A 240 -2.91 10.67 -16.77
CA SER A 240 -4.10 11.42 -17.20
C SER A 240 -5.23 11.31 -16.18
N GLU A 241 -6.29 12.10 -16.37
CA GLU A 241 -7.50 12.07 -15.53
C GLU A 241 -8.08 10.65 -15.38
N GLU A 242 -8.19 9.92 -16.49
CA GLU A 242 -8.77 8.58 -16.52
C GLU A 242 -7.82 7.55 -15.88
N GLU A 243 -6.52 7.67 -16.15
CA GLU A 243 -5.51 6.77 -15.57
C GLU A 243 -5.41 6.95 -14.05
N ALA A 244 -5.29 8.18 -13.54
CA ALA A 244 -5.21 8.43 -12.11
C ALA A 244 -6.49 7.99 -11.38
N LYS A 245 -7.66 8.22 -11.97
CA LYS A 245 -8.93 7.74 -11.43
C LYS A 245 -8.99 6.22 -11.38
N LYS A 246 -8.55 5.53 -12.43
CA LYS A 246 -8.50 4.06 -12.47
C LYS A 246 -7.54 3.50 -11.43
N MET A 247 -6.34 4.10 -11.32
CA MET A 247 -5.37 3.75 -10.27
C MET A 247 -5.99 3.91 -8.88
N LEU A 248 -6.68 5.03 -8.63
CA LEU A 248 -7.39 5.27 -7.37
C LEU A 248 -8.50 4.24 -7.13
N GLU A 249 -9.29 3.89 -8.13
CA GLU A 249 -10.35 2.90 -7.97
C GLU A 249 -9.80 1.52 -7.62
N ASP A 250 -8.71 1.10 -8.26
CA ASP A 250 -8.02 -0.15 -7.96
C ASP A 250 -7.43 -0.14 -6.55
N TYR A 251 -6.83 0.98 -6.15
CA TYR A 251 -6.38 1.20 -4.78
C TYR A 251 -7.57 1.09 -3.82
N LEU A 252 -8.61 1.90 -3.94
CA LEU A 252 -9.73 1.85 -3.00
C LEU A 252 -10.40 0.46 -2.92
N LYS A 253 -10.50 -0.28 -4.04
CA LYS A 253 -11.05 -1.65 -4.06
C LYS A 253 -10.20 -2.66 -3.28
N LEU A 254 -8.89 -2.51 -3.29
CA LEU A 254 -8.00 -3.36 -2.51
C LEU A 254 -8.07 -3.02 -1.02
N ARG A 255 -8.19 -1.73 -0.65
CA ARG A 255 -8.26 -1.29 0.76
C ARG A 255 -9.62 -1.61 1.37
N TYR A 256 -10.68 -1.45 0.58
CA TYR A 256 -12.08 -1.58 0.99
C TYR A 256 -12.77 -2.76 0.32
N LEU A 257 -12.11 -3.92 0.32
CA LEU A 257 -12.56 -5.13 -0.36
C LEU A 257 -13.99 -5.55 0.02
N ASN A 258 -14.38 -5.28 1.27
CA ASN A 258 -15.70 -5.59 1.82
C ASN A 258 -16.59 -4.35 2.02
N ASP A 259 -16.15 -3.17 1.56
CA ASP A 259 -16.88 -1.91 1.70
C ASP A 259 -16.92 -1.14 0.36
N PRO A 260 -17.78 -1.58 -0.57
CA PRO A 260 -17.94 -0.92 -1.86
C PRO A 260 -18.52 0.50 -1.73
N ASP A 261 -19.14 0.86 -0.60
CA ASP A 261 -19.64 2.22 -0.38
C ASP A 261 -18.50 3.17 -0.04
N ARG A 262 -17.49 2.73 0.72
CA ARG A 262 -16.26 3.49 0.95
C ARG A 262 -15.46 3.71 -0.34
N VAL A 263 -15.43 2.73 -1.25
CA VAL A 263 -14.88 2.93 -2.61
C VAL A 263 -15.61 4.05 -3.36
N LYS A 264 -16.96 4.03 -3.35
CA LYS A 264 -17.76 5.07 -4.01
C LYS A 264 -17.53 6.44 -3.38
N GLU A 265 -17.39 6.51 -2.07
CA GLU A 265 -17.09 7.75 -1.35
C GLU A 265 -15.75 8.33 -1.78
N GLY A 266 -14.69 7.52 -1.85
CA GLY A 266 -13.39 7.99 -2.33
C GLY A 266 -13.42 8.48 -3.78
N ILE A 267 -14.13 7.76 -4.66
CA ILE A 267 -14.32 8.22 -6.05
C ILE A 267 -15.17 9.49 -6.10
N ALA A 268 -16.17 9.66 -5.21
CA ALA A 268 -16.94 10.88 -5.13
C ALA A 268 -16.10 12.06 -4.63
N LEU A 269 -15.20 11.85 -3.67
CA LEU A 269 -14.24 12.85 -3.19
C LEU A 269 -13.26 13.26 -4.31
N TYR A 270 -12.73 12.31 -5.07
CA TYR A 270 -11.86 12.58 -6.22
C TYR A 270 -12.54 13.49 -7.27
N ASN A 271 -13.82 13.24 -7.55
CA ASN A 271 -14.62 14.00 -8.52
C ASN A 271 -15.27 15.26 -7.94
N ASN A 272 -15.07 15.54 -6.64
CA ASN A 272 -15.70 16.67 -5.99
C ASN A 272 -15.19 18.00 -6.59
N PRO A 273 -16.08 18.93 -6.98
CA PRO A 273 -15.67 20.21 -7.57
C PRO A 273 -14.74 21.05 -6.70
N GLU A 274 -14.94 21.06 -5.37
CA GLU A 274 -14.08 21.79 -4.43
C GLU A 274 -12.69 21.16 -4.34
N THR A 275 -12.62 19.82 -4.35
CA THR A 275 -11.36 19.08 -4.42
C THR A 275 -10.64 19.38 -5.74
N PHE A 276 -11.35 19.37 -6.87
CA PHE A 276 -10.79 19.74 -8.18
C PHE A 276 -10.26 21.17 -8.22
N LEU A 277 -10.98 22.13 -7.64
CA LEU A 277 -10.58 23.54 -7.62
C LEU A 277 -9.31 23.76 -6.79
N LYS A 278 -9.14 23.03 -5.68
CA LYS A 278 -7.93 23.13 -4.84
C LYS A 278 -6.77 22.31 -5.41
N ILE A 279 -7.06 21.15 -5.98
CA ILE A 279 -6.06 20.17 -6.44
C ILE A 279 -6.41 19.83 -7.89
N SER A 280 -5.88 20.58 -8.84
CA SER A 280 -6.25 20.42 -10.26
C SER A 280 -5.53 19.25 -10.93
N SER A 281 -4.40 18.78 -10.38
CA SER A 281 -3.67 17.62 -10.89
C SER A 281 -4.41 16.32 -10.54
N PRO A 282 -4.69 15.45 -11.54
CA PRO A 282 -5.32 14.15 -11.28
C PRO A 282 -4.43 13.23 -10.39
N THR A 283 -3.11 13.23 -10.62
CA THR A 283 -2.14 12.52 -9.77
C THR A 283 -2.24 12.96 -8.31
N LEU A 284 -2.21 14.26 -8.03
CA LEU A 284 -2.28 14.76 -6.65
C LEU A 284 -3.66 14.54 -6.03
N ARG A 285 -4.76 14.58 -6.79
CA ARG A 285 -6.09 14.23 -6.26
C ARG A 285 -6.18 12.76 -5.86
N ALA A 286 -5.65 11.86 -6.67
CA ALA A 286 -5.62 10.44 -6.33
C ALA A 286 -4.80 10.20 -5.06
N ALA A 287 -3.63 10.85 -4.93
CA ALA A 287 -2.82 10.80 -3.72
C ALA A 287 -3.54 11.34 -2.48
N PHE A 288 -4.25 12.46 -2.63
CA PHE A 288 -5.02 13.10 -1.58
C PHE A 288 -6.16 12.22 -1.08
N VAL A 289 -6.92 11.60 -1.98
CA VAL A 289 -8.01 10.67 -1.60
C VAL A 289 -7.45 9.41 -0.93
N ALA A 290 -6.26 8.96 -1.29
CA ALA A 290 -5.63 7.80 -0.65
C ALA A 290 -5.26 8.01 0.83
N LEU A 291 -5.45 9.22 1.39
CA LEU A 291 -5.41 9.48 2.83
C LEU A 291 -6.59 8.87 3.61
N MET A 292 -7.68 8.47 2.94
CA MET A 292 -8.85 7.91 3.60
C MET A 292 -8.48 6.69 4.47
N ASP A 293 -9.01 6.69 5.69
CA ASP A 293 -8.73 5.70 6.73
C ASP A 293 -7.23 5.47 7.01
N THR A 294 -6.41 6.52 6.85
CA THR A 294 -5.03 6.55 7.36
C THR A 294 -4.93 7.44 8.59
N VAL A 295 -3.82 7.41 9.34
CA VAL A 295 -3.55 8.44 10.36
C VAL A 295 -3.62 9.86 9.78
N GLY A 296 -3.33 10.00 8.48
CA GLY A 296 -3.33 11.25 7.75
C GLY A 296 -4.71 11.77 7.31
N GLU A 297 -5.78 10.98 7.44
CA GLU A 297 -7.14 11.29 6.97
C GLU A 297 -7.64 12.69 7.36
N PRO A 298 -7.42 13.19 8.60
CA PRO A 298 -7.85 14.54 8.98
C PRO A 298 -7.30 15.68 8.11
N ALA A 299 -6.21 15.46 7.35
CA ALA A 299 -5.70 16.45 6.41
C ALA A 299 -6.67 16.71 5.25
N ILE A 300 -7.60 15.79 4.95
CA ILE A 300 -8.63 15.98 3.92
C ILE A 300 -9.48 17.21 4.27
N ASP A 301 -10.09 17.20 5.45
CA ASP A 301 -10.93 18.30 5.92
C ASP A 301 -10.12 19.58 6.14
N TYR A 302 -8.89 19.47 6.65
CA TYR A 302 -8.03 20.64 6.81
C TYR A 302 -7.74 21.33 5.47
N ILE A 303 -7.31 20.57 4.46
CA ILE A 303 -6.97 21.12 3.14
C ILE A 303 -8.21 21.69 2.46
N LEU A 304 -9.37 21.04 2.55
CA LEU A 304 -10.59 21.51 1.89
C LEU A 304 -11.25 22.68 2.63
N TYR A 305 -11.30 22.65 3.96
CA TYR A 305 -12.25 23.44 4.74
C TYR A 305 -11.66 24.30 5.85
N ALA A 306 -10.41 24.09 6.26
CA ALA A 306 -9.81 24.93 7.29
C ALA A 306 -9.76 26.40 6.84
N LYS A 307 -9.89 27.31 7.82
CA LYS A 307 -9.88 28.75 7.61
C LYS A 307 -8.82 29.42 8.44
N THR A 308 -8.29 30.52 7.93
CA THR A 308 -7.41 31.43 8.68
C THR A 308 -8.21 32.21 9.72
N THR A 309 -7.51 32.93 10.60
CA THR A 309 -8.14 33.84 11.56
C THR A 309 -8.98 34.93 10.90
N GLN A 310 -8.68 35.29 9.64
CA GLN A 310 -9.45 36.25 8.84
C GLN A 310 -10.63 35.62 8.10
N GLY A 311 -10.83 34.29 8.20
CA GLY A 311 -11.91 33.55 7.57
C GLY A 311 -11.66 33.14 6.12
N ASN A 312 -10.44 33.34 5.59
CA ASN A 312 -10.04 32.88 4.26
C ASN A 312 -9.71 31.37 4.29
N PRO A 313 -9.75 30.65 3.16
CA PRO A 313 -9.30 29.26 3.12
C PRO A 313 -7.84 29.15 3.55
N LYS A 314 -7.54 28.28 4.53
CA LYS A 314 -6.19 28.08 5.06
C LYS A 314 -5.23 27.54 3.99
N VAL A 315 -5.65 26.51 3.26
CA VAL A 315 -4.95 26.00 2.08
C VAL A 315 -5.67 26.51 0.83
N ALA A 316 -4.98 27.32 0.03
CA ALA A 316 -5.54 27.87 -1.21
C ALA A 316 -5.56 26.81 -2.32
N LEU A 317 -4.47 26.07 -2.49
CA LEU A 317 -4.33 25.03 -3.52
C LEU A 317 -3.19 24.05 -3.19
N ALA A 318 -3.20 22.90 -3.86
CA ALA A 318 -2.06 22.00 -3.99
C ALA A 318 -1.76 21.72 -5.47
N ARG A 319 -0.48 21.83 -5.88
CA ARG A 319 -0.10 21.71 -7.30
C ARG A 319 1.35 21.25 -7.47
N PHE A 320 1.67 20.73 -8.66
CA PHE A 320 3.06 20.63 -9.08
C PHE A 320 3.62 22.01 -9.44
N SER A 321 4.90 22.24 -9.12
CA SER A 321 5.61 23.49 -9.37
C SER A 321 7.08 23.25 -9.58
N LYS A 322 7.70 24.14 -10.37
CA LYS A 322 9.14 24.10 -10.61
C LYS A 322 9.91 24.60 -9.40
N PHE A 323 10.78 23.75 -8.87
CA PHE A 323 11.64 24.12 -7.75
C PHE A 323 12.99 24.65 -8.25
N PRO A 324 13.62 25.58 -7.51
CA PRO A 324 14.97 26.04 -7.85
C PRO A 324 15.98 24.89 -7.72
N GLU A 325 17.11 24.99 -8.42
CA GLU A 325 18.13 23.93 -8.49
C GLU A 325 18.65 23.50 -7.10
N ASN A 326 18.82 24.43 -6.18
CA ASN A 326 19.22 24.13 -4.79
C ASN A 326 18.12 23.44 -3.96
N ARG A 327 16.96 23.15 -4.54
CA ARG A 327 15.83 22.40 -3.97
C ARG A 327 15.29 21.35 -4.93
N SER A 328 16.08 20.93 -5.92
CA SER A 328 15.65 19.96 -6.94
C SER A 328 15.28 18.58 -6.38
N ASN A 329 15.71 18.26 -5.14
CA ASN A 329 15.40 17.01 -4.43
C ASN A 329 14.30 17.16 -3.38
N THR A 330 13.78 18.37 -3.14
CA THR A 330 12.65 18.56 -2.22
C THR A 330 11.38 18.00 -2.89
N ILE A 331 10.62 17.17 -2.18
CA ILE A 331 9.41 16.49 -2.72
C ILE A 331 8.25 17.48 -2.77
N ALA A 332 7.98 18.16 -1.67
CA ALA A 332 7.00 19.23 -1.57
C ALA A 332 7.45 20.31 -0.57
N MET A 333 6.74 21.43 -0.56
CA MET A 333 6.87 22.44 0.48
C MET A 333 5.59 23.26 0.61
N VAL A 334 5.32 23.75 1.82
CA VAL A 334 4.35 24.82 2.05
C VAL A 334 4.95 26.20 1.72
N THR A 335 4.20 27.00 0.98
CA THR A 335 4.55 28.39 0.65
C THR A 335 3.43 29.34 1.00
N LYS A 336 3.76 30.57 1.41
CA LYS A 336 2.76 31.63 1.62
C LYS A 336 2.07 31.95 0.30
N PHE A 337 0.74 31.99 0.32
CA PHE A 337 -0.09 32.22 -0.86
C PHE A 337 -1.10 33.34 -0.59
N GLY A 338 -1.06 34.41 -1.38
CA GLY A 338 -1.88 35.60 -1.16
C GLY A 338 -1.14 36.68 -0.35
N LEU A 339 -1.26 37.93 -0.80
CA LEU A 339 -0.52 39.06 -0.21
C LEU A 339 -1.22 39.68 1.01
N ASP A 340 -2.52 39.42 1.18
CA ASP A 340 -3.38 40.10 2.17
C ASP A 340 -3.67 39.25 3.42
N ASP A 341 -3.47 37.94 3.36
CA ASP A 341 -3.60 37.04 4.51
C ASP A 341 -2.37 36.13 4.63
N PRO A 342 -1.47 36.38 5.59
CA PRO A 342 -0.20 35.66 5.72
C PRO A 342 -0.38 34.22 6.21
N GLU A 343 -1.57 33.83 6.66
CA GLU A 343 -1.87 32.47 7.07
C GLU A 343 -2.29 31.58 5.90
N VAL A 344 -2.68 32.16 4.75
CA VAL A 344 -3.06 31.38 3.57
C VAL A 344 -1.81 30.79 2.92
N VAL A 345 -1.85 29.50 2.64
CA VAL A 345 -0.72 28.76 2.08
C VAL A 345 -1.10 27.97 0.83
N ALA A 346 -0.08 27.62 0.03
CA ALA A 346 -0.16 26.63 -1.03
C ALA A 346 0.79 25.46 -0.71
N ILE A 347 0.35 24.24 -1.01
CA ILE A 347 1.19 23.05 -0.95
C ILE A 347 1.75 22.82 -2.36
N GLU A 348 3.04 23.05 -2.54
CA GLU A 348 3.69 22.89 -3.83
C GLU A 348 4.47 21.58 -3.85
N PHE A 349 4.16 20.70 -4.80
CA PHE A 349 4.90 19.48 -5.09
C PHE A 349 5.91 19.76 -6.20
N ASN A 350 7.08 19.14 -6.14
CA ASN A 350 8.11 19.35 -7.16
C ASN A 350 7.71 18.66 -8.47
N GLU A 351 7.62 19.44 -9.55
CA GLU A 351 7.23 18.95 -10.88
C GLU A 351 8.17 17.86 -11.42
N ARG A 352 9.39 17.73 -10.88
CA ARG A 352 10.29 16.62 -11.18
C ARG A 352 9.63 15.25 -11.00
N PHE A 353 8.76 15.11 -10.00
CA PHE A 353 8.17 13.83 -9.63
C PHE A 353 6.77 13.61 -10.25
N GLN A 354 6.30 14.48 -11.14
CA GLN A 354 4.92 14.44 -11.64
C GLN A 354 4.50 13.13 -12.35
N ALA A 355 5.46 12.35 -12.82
CA ALA A 355 5.24 11.05 -13.47
C ALA A 355 5.23 9.86 -12.48
N GLU A 356 5.47 10.10 -11.19
CA GLU A 356 5.45 9.05 -10.17
C GLU A 356 4.05 8.46 -9.98
N ASN A 357 4.01 7.26 -9.39
CA ASN A 357 2.76 6.69 -8.90
C ASN A 357 2.10 7.66 -7.89
N PRO A 358 0.81 8.04 -8.07
CA PRO A 358 0.11 8.96 -7.17
C PRO A 358 0.30 8.66 -5.69
N PHE A 359 0.31 7.39 -5.30
CA PHE A 359 0.27 7.00 -3.89
C PHE A 359 1.60 7.22 -3.16
N LEU A 360 2.69 7.55 -3.88
CA LEU A 360 3.94 8.01 -3.27
C LEU A 360 3.86 9.46 -2.76
N PHE A 361 2.76 10.19 -3.01
CA PHE A 361 2.53 11.55 -2.50
C PHE A 361 1.55 11.59 -1.32
N THR A 362 0.91 10.47 -0.96
CA THR A 362 -0.13 10.44 0.08
C THR A 362 0.43 10.84 1.44
N ASN A 363 1.53 10.21 1.87
CA ASN A 363 2.27 10.61 3.07
C ASN A 363 2.77 12.06 3.02
N THR A 364 3.15 12.55 1.84
CA THR A 364 3.61 13.92 1.65
C THR A 364 2.46 14.93 1.87
N PHE A 365 1.22 14.61 1.48
CA PHE A 365 0.08 15.44 1.86
C PHE A 365 -0.12 15.51 3.37
N ALA A 366 -0.02 14.38 4.07
CA ALA A 366 -0.12 14.35 5.53
C ALA A 366 0.99 15.17 6.20
N HIS A 367 2.21 15.09 5.66
CA HIS A 367 3.37 15.87 6.09
C HIS A 367 3.14 17.38 5.92
N GLU A 368 2.91 17.82 4.68
CA GLU A 368 2.87 19.25 4.36
C GLU A 368 1.68 19.97 4.99
N ALA A 369 0.57 19.27 5.22
CA ALA A 369 -0.61 19.86 5.86
C ALA A 369 -0.34 20.30 7.31
N LEU A 370 0.67 19.74 7.98
CA LEU A 370 1.04 20.10 9.35
C LEU A 370 1.78 21.44 9.44
N HIS A 371 2.47 21.86 8.39
CA HIS A 371 3.19 23.13 8.38
C HIS A 371 2.24 24.33 8.34
N GLN A 372 2.56 25.37 9.12
CA GLN A 372 1.67 26.54 9.28
C GLN A 372 2.16 27.84 8.63
N GLY A 373 3.42 27.88 8.21
CA GLY A 373 4.11 29.12 7.82
C GLY A 373 5.08 28.93 6.67
N ASP A 374 6.00 29.89 6.52
CA ASP A 374 7.13 29.72 5.60
C ASP A 374 8.30 29.01 6.30
N ARG A 375 9.11 28.32 5.49
CA ARG A 375 10.28 27.54 5.89
C ARG A 375 11.20 28.22 6.90
N ASP A 376 11.29 29.55 6.91
CA ASP A 376 12.14 30.30 7.84
C ASP A 376 11.69 30.15 9.32
N THR A 377 10.52 29.54 9.54
CA THR A 377 9.94 29.30 10.87
C THR A 377 9.85 27.83 11.27
N ASN A 378 10.10 26.89 10.36
CA ASN A 378 10.04 25.46 10.66
C ASN A 378 11.23 25.06 11.54
N SER A 379 10.94 24.50 12.70
CA SER A 379 11.96 23.90 13.54
C SER A 379 12.35 22.52 13.02
N ILE A 380 13.55 22.03 13.33
CA ILE A 380 13.92 20.66 12.93
C ILE A 380 13.02 19.62 13.64
N VAL A 381 12.60 19.90 14.87
CA VAL A 381 11.68 19.01 15.59
C VAL A 381 10.28 18.99 14.96
N GLU A 382 9.85 20.09 14.32
CA GLU A 382 8.62 20.10 13.50
C GLU A 382 8.76 19.14 12.32
N GLU A 383 9.83 19.23 11.54
CA GLU A 383 10.10 18.31 10.42
C GLU A 383 10.17 16.86 10.89
N GLU A 384 10.81 16.61 12.04
CA GLU A 384 10.91 15.27 12.65
C GLU A 384 9.54 14.71 13.07
N ILE A 385 8.68 15.53 13.66
CA ILE A 385 7.29 15.18 13.96
C ILE A 385 6.51 14.92 12.65
N CYS A 386 6.65 15.77 11.63
CA CYS A 386 6.01 15.57 10.34
C CYS A 386 6.46 14.24 9.68
N TYR A 387 7.77 13.95 9.71
CA TYR A 387 8.31 12.67 9.24
C TYR A 387 7.81 11.47 10.04
N SER A 388 7.50 11.66 11.32
CA SER A 388 6.93 10.61 12.16
C SER A 388 5.55 10.17 11.67
N PHE A 389 4.71 11.10 11.20
CA PHE A 389 3.39 10.80 10.63
C PHE A 389 3.46 10.38 9.17
N ASP A 390 4.32 11.01 8.37
CA ASP A 390 4.63 10.60 6.99
C ASP A 390 4.95 9.10 6.93
N THR A 391 5.90 8.66 7.77
CA THR A 391 6.33 7.25 7.77
C THR A 391 5.24 6.30 8.24
N LEU A 392 4.35 6.71 9.15
CA LEU A 392 3.19 5.93 9.54
C LEU A 392 2.23 5.74 8.36
N VAL A 393 1.85 6.82 7.66
CA VAL A 393 1.00 6.74 6.48
C VAL A 393 1.63 5.82 5.43
N TYR A 394 2.93 5.95 5.16
CA TYR A 394 3.58 5.10 4.15
C TYR A 394 3.66 3.62 4.58
N LEU A 395 3.90 3.34 5.86
CA LEU A 395 3.88 1.97 6.40
C LEU A 395 2.47 1.35 6.28
N GLU A 396 1.42 2.11 6.59
CA GLU A 396 0.03 1.70 6.35
C GLU A 396 -0.21 1.41 4.86
N GLN A 397 0.24 2.27 3.95
CA GLN A 397 0.07 2.05 2.52
C GLN A 397 0.74 0.75 2.08
N ILE A 398 2.02 0.54 2.38
CA ILE A 398 2.75 -0.62 1.86
C ILE A 398 2.37 -1.94 2.57
N ALA A 399 1.70 -1.89 3.72
CA ALA A 399 1.09 -3.07 4.32
C ALA A 399 -0.03 -3.67 3.44
N TYR A 400 -0.73 -2.83 2.66
CA TYR A 400 -1.80 -3.24 1.75
C TYR A 400 -1.41 -3.16 0.26
N TYR A 401 -0.43 -2.32 -0.10
CA TYR A 401 0.06 -2.06 -1.47
C TYR A 401 1.57 -2.26 -1.57
N PRO A 402 2.05 -3.51 -1.42
CA PRO A 402 3.48 -3.79 -1.34
C PRO A 402 4.27 -3.40 -2.60
N GLU A 403 3.60 -3.27 -3.75
CA GLU A 403 4.21 -2.87 -5.02
C GLU A 403 4.77 -1.44 -4.99
N LEU A 404 4.24 -0.55 -4.13
CA LEU A 404 4.77 0.81 -3.98
C LEU A 404 6.23 0.81 -3.52
N ALA A 405 6.61 -0.14 -2.67
CA ALA A 405 7.98 -0.31 -2.21
C ALA A 405 8.92 -0.86 -3.30
N ARG A 406 8.37 -1.38 -4.42
CA ARG A 406 9.11 -2.06 -5.49
C ARG A 406 9.23 -1.26 -6.78
N LEU A 407 8.73 -0.02 -6.79
CA LEU A 407 8.79 0.84 -7.99
C LEU A 407 10.23 1.21 -8.39
N GLY A 408 11.17 1.22 -7.45
CA GLY A 408 12.61 1.45 -7.72
C GLY A 408 12.97 2.88 -8.15
N THR A 409 12.01 3.79 -8.16
CA THR A 409 12.18 5.22 -8.46
C THR A 409 12.91 5.95 -7.33
N TRP A 410 13.40 7.16 -7.61
CA TRP A 410 13.99 8.04 -6.60
C TRP A 410 13.08 8.19 -5.37
N LEU A 411 11.79 8.43 -5.61
CA LEU A 411 10.82 8.69 -4.55
C LEU A 411 10.49 7.43 -3.74
N SER A 412 10.21 6.30 -4.39
CA SER A 412 9.96 5.03 -3.67
C SER A 412 11.16 4.59 -2.84
N ARG A 413 12.39 4.71 -3.35
CA ARG A 413 13.61 4.38 -2.59
C ARG A 413 13.83 5.32 -1.39
N TRP A 414 13.48 6.60 -1.52
CA TRP A 414 13.51 7.55 -0.42
C TRP A 414 12.49 7.18 0.67
N MET A 415 11.24 6.88 0.28
CA MET A 415 10.19 6.49 1.22
C MET A 415 10.52 5.17 1.94
N ASN A 416 10.98 4.15 1.21
CA ASN A 416 11.44 2.89 1.77
C ASN A 416 12.51 3.07 2.86
N THR A 417 13.45 4.00 2.63
CA THR A 417 14.55 4.25 3.57
C THR A 417 14.06 4.89 4.87
N ASN A 418 13.12 5.83 4.77
CA ASN A 418 12.48 6.45 5.93
C ASN A 418 11.60 5.44 6.67
N ALA A 419 10.81 4.64 5.95
CA ALA A 419 9.97 3.58 6.52
C ALA A 419 10.80 2.54 7.27
N LEU A 420 11.90 2.07 6.68
CA LEU A 420 12.83 1.15 7.33
C LEU A 420 13.42 1.75 8.61
N SER A 421 13.84 3.03 8.56
CA SER A 421 14.39 3.70 9.74
C SER A 421 13.39 3.74 10.89
N ARG A 422 12.11 4.02 10.59
CA ARG A 422 11.06 4.05 11.61
C ARG A 422 10.75 2.65 12.12
N LEU A 423 10.55 1.70 11.21
CA LEU A 423 10.26 0.31 11.56
C LEU A 423 11.33 -0.27 12.47
N ASN A 424 12.62 -0.08 12.15
CA ASN A 424 13.74 -0.61 12.93
C ASN A 424 14.08 0.20 14.19
N SER A 425 13.41 1.33 14.44
CA SER A 425 13.63 2.18 15.63
C SER A 425 12.59 1.94 16.74
N GLY A 426 11.85 0.84 16.69
CA GLY A 426 10.88 0.47 17.73
C GLY A 426 11.33 -0.70 18.59
N SER A 427 10.85 -0.76 19.83
CA SER A 427 11.10 -1.85 20.77
C SER A 427 9.91 -2.79 20.91
N GLY A 428 10.19 -4.09 21.15
CA GLY A 428 9.13 -5.10 21.26
C GLY A 428 8.27 -5.18 20.00
N SER A 429 6.95 -5.08 20.12
CA SER A 429 6.01 -5.01 18.99
C SER A 429 5.80 -3.62 18.42
N GLU A 430 6.18 -2.57 19.14
CA GLU A 430 5.73 -1.21 18.82
C GLU A 430 6.68 -0.51 17.87
N LEU A 431 6.18 0.48 17.14
CA LEU A 431 7.06 1.46 16.49
C LEU A 431 7.70 2.35 17.56
N GLY A 432 8.83 2.97 17.22
CA GLY A 432 9.49 3.90 18.13
C GLY A 432 10.30 4.93 17.36
N LEU A 433 10.58 6.05 18.03
CA LEU A 433 11.44 7.11 17.52
C LEU A 433 12.82 7.09 18.19
N TYR A 434 12.85 6.74 19.48
CA TYR A 434 14.04 6.82 20.32
C TYR A 434 14.68 5.46 20.63
N ASP A 435 13.99 4.35 20.38
CA ASP A 435 14.53 3.04 20.77
C ASP A 435 15.74 2.66 19.91
N SER A 436 16.81 2.26 20.58
CA SER A 436 18.09 1.92 19.94
C SER A 436 18.26 0.44 19.62
N ASN A 437 17.28 -0.40 19.98
CA ASN A 437 17.34 -1.86 19.87
C ASN A 437 18.67 -2.47 20.34
N GLY A 438 19.16 -2.01 21.51
CA GLY A 438 20.45 -2.42 22.05
C GLY A 438 21.65 -1.79 21.34
N ASN A 439 21.49 -0.55 20.86
CA ASN A 439 22.44 0.19 20.02
C ASN A 439 22.81 -0.55 18.73
N GLN A 440 21.87 -1.32 18.17
CA GLN A 440 22.02 -1.85 16.83
C GLN A 440 21.61 -0.78 15.82
N PRO A 441 22.29 -0.66 14.67
CA PRO A 441 21.94 0.33 13.67
C PRO A 441 20.56 0.06 13.06
N ILE A 442 19.76 1.11 12.86
CA ILE A 442 18.43 1.03 12.20
C ILE A 442 18.52 0.64 10.72
N TRP A 443 19.73 0.69 10.15
CA TRP A 443 20.05 0.22 8.79
C TRP A 443 21.12 -0.89 8.84
N PRO A 444 20.73 -2.13 9.19
CA PRO A 444 21.69 -3.24 9.27
C PRO A 444 22.47 -3.45 7.97
N ASP A 445 23.77 -3.67 8.08
CA ASP A 445 24.73 -3.80 6.97
C ASP A 445 24.98 -2.53 6.12
N SER A 446 24.45 -1.38 6.55
CA SER A 446 24.91 -0.07 6.07
C SER A 446 26.26 0.31 6.69
N GLU A 447 27.00 1.20 6.04
CA GLU A 447 28.15 1.88 6.65
C GLU A 447 27.73 2.98 7.64
N ILE A 448 26.43 3.32 7.69
CA ILE A 448 25.89 4.33 8.61
C ILE A 448 25.47 3.68 9.93
N ASP A 449 26.14 4.09 11.00
CA ASP A 449 25.86 3.67 12.37
C ASP A 449 24.94 4.69 13.06
N THR A 450 23.64 4.61 12.74
CA THR A 450 22.59 5.39 13.41
C THR A 450 21.69 4.41 14.17
N PRO A 451 21.53 4.54 15.49
CA PRO A 451 20.84 3.55 16.31
C PRO A 451 19.33 3.78 16.44
N SER A 452 18.82 4.97 16.14
CA SER A 452 17.39 5.28 16.22
C SER A 452 16.95 6.26 15.13
N PHE A 453 15.64 6.38 14.93
CA PHE A 453 15.06 7.36 14.01
C PHE A 453 15.42 8.79 14.43
N ASP A 454 15.33 9.08 15.73
CA ASP A 454 15.62 10.40 16.32
C ASP A 454 17.06 10.86 16.08
N GLU A 455 18.02 9.92 16.18
CA GLU A 455 19.44 10.22 15.99
C GLU A 455 19.78 10.67 14.55
N ARG A 456 18.87 10.53 13.60
CA ARG A 456 19.02 11.13 12.25
C ARG A 456 18.94 12.67 12.29
N PHE A 457 18.35 13.24 13.34
CA PHE A 457 18.02 14.66 13.43
C PHE A 457 18.88 15.42 14.46
N VAL A 458 19.52 14.73 15.41
CA VAL A 458 20.18 15.35 16.58
C VAL A 458 21.28 16.37 16.27
N ASP A 459 22.02 16.19 15.17
CA ASP A 459 23.12 17.07 14.79
C ASP A 459 22.67 18.35 14.05
N ASN A 460 21.37 18.51 13.80
CA ASN A 460 20.87 19.66 13.06
C ASN A 460 20.76 20.91 13.96
N PRO A 461 21.38 22.04 13.56
CA PRO A 461 21.26 23.29 14.31
C PRO A 461 19.80 23.72 14.46
N GLY A 462 19.40 24.06 15.69
CA GLY A 462 18.05 24.55 15.97
C GLY A 462 17.01 23.48 16.24
N ARG A 463 17.40 22.21 16.45
CA ARG A 463 16.49 21.13 16.85
C ARG A 463 15.66 21.43 18.10
N ASP A 464 16.25 22.06 19.10
CA ASP A 464 15.51 22.39 20.33
C ASP A 464 14.57 23.60 20.19
N SER A 465 14.48 24.22 19.01
CA SER A 465 13.55 25.31 18.77
C SER A 465 12.13 24.77 18.74
N LYS A 466 11.21 25.44 19.43
CA LYS A 466 9.79 25.09 19.40
C LYS A 466 9.06 25.95 18.37
N SER A 467 8.11 25.35 17.66
CA SER A 467 7.15 26.06 16.81
C SER A 467 5.71 25.71 17.21
N PRO A 468 4.73 26.61 17.02
CA PRO A 468 3.35 26.35 17.40
C PRO A 468 2.73 25.18 16.63
N GLY A 469 1.97 24.32 17.30
CA GLY A 469 1.16 23.28 16.67
C GLY A 469 -0.20 23.81 16.15
N ASN A 470 -0.96 22.99 15.43
CA ASN A 470 -2.30 23.33 14.90
C ASN A 470 -3.35 22.29 15.29
N ASP A 471 -4.61 22.62 15.04
CA ASP A 471 -5.74 21.72 15.25
C ASP A 471 -5.65 20.42 14.42
N LEU A 472 -4.92 20.43 13.29
CA LEU A 472 -4.68 19.21 12.50
C LEU A 472 -3.74 18.25 13.24
N LEU A 473 -2.64 18.76 13.80
CA LEU A 473 -1.73 17.96 14.62
C LEU A 473 -2.47 17.32 15.79
N ARG A 474 -3.36 18.07 16.46
CA ARG A 474 -4.20 17.50 17.52
C ARG A 474 -5.04 16.30 17.03
N GLN A 475 -5.62 16.38 15.84
CA GLN A 475 -6.40 15.29 15.26
C GLN A 475 -5.52 14.08 14.88
N TYR A 476 -4.29 14.30 14.46
CA TYR A 476 -3.33 13.21 14.22
C TYR A 476 -2.93 12.52 15.53
N LEU A 477 -2.69 13.30 16.60
CA LEU A 477 -2.41 12.75 17.92
C LEU A 477 -3.58 11.92 18.47
N GLU A 478 -4.82 12.32 18.21
CA GLU A 478 -6.02 11.54 18.57
C GLU A 478 -6.09 10.16 17.92
N ARG A 479 -5.54 10.00 16.72
CA ARG A 479 -5.51 8.72 16.00
C ARG A 479 -4.48 7.76 16.60
N ILE A 480 -3.27 8.25 16.89
CA ILE A 480 -2.16 7.41 17.38
C ILE A 480 -2.17 7.16 18.89
N ALA A 481 -3.02 7.85 19.65
CA ALA A 481 -3.11 7.71 21.09
C ALA A 481 -3.46 6.27 21.49
N GLU A 482 -2.65 5.66 22.35
CA GLU A 482 -2.97 4.34 22.90
C GLU A 482 -4.17 4.42 23.86
N ASN A 483 -4.91 3.31 23.94
CA ASN A 483 -6.11 3.23 24.78
C ASN A 483 -5.82 3.60 26.24
N GLY A 484 -6.40 4.71 26.69
CA GLY A 484 -6.26 5.21 28.06
C GLY A 484 -5.18 6.27 28.24
N ASN A 485 -4.37 6.56 27.23
CA ASN A 485 -3.42 7.66 27.27
C ASN A 485 -4.14 8.99 27.00
N ALA A 486 -3.86 9.99 27.83
CA ALA A 486 -4.35 11.33 27.60
C ALA A 486 -3.50 12.02 26.52
N LEU A 487 -4.16 12.83 25.68
CA LEU A 487 -3.48 13.77 24.80
C LEU A 487 -2.63 14.75 25.61
N PRO A 488 -1.51 15.25 25.05
CA PRO A 488 -0.71 16.25 25.72
C PRO A 488 -1.47 17.59 25.82
N ASP A 489 -1.31 18.29 26.94
CA ASP A 489 -1.95 19.60 27.17
C ASP A 489 -1.45 20.69 26.21
N ASN A 490 -0.25 20.51 25.66
CA ASN A 490 0.35 21.37 24.65
C ASN A 490 0.83 20.50 23.48
N PHE A 491 0.49 20.92 22.26
CA PHE A 491 0.84 20.26 21.01
C PHE A 491 1.79 21.12 20.15
N ASP A 492 2.53 22.06 20.75
CA ASP A 492 3.66 22.71 20.09
C ASP A 492 4.67 21.67 19.59
N PHE A 493 5.19 21.87 18.38
CA PHE A 493 6.27 21.07 17.84
C PHE A 493 7.50 21.21 18.73
N SER A 494 7.79 20.14 19.46
CA SER A 494 8.75 20.14 20.56
C SER A 494 9.25 18.72 20.83
N VAL A 495 10.42 18.61 21.46
CA VAL A 495 11.01 17.31 21.82
C VAL A 495 10.10 16.57 22.81
N GLU A 496 9.40 17.30 23.68
CA GLU A 496 8.42 16.70 24.60
C GLU A 496 7.24 16.08 23.85
N LEU A 497 6.71 16.75 22.82
CA LEU A 497 5.66 16.17 21.99
C LEU A 497 6.18 14.97 21.18
N LEU A 498 7.40 15.06 20.64
CA LEU A 498 8.01 13.96 19.89
C LEU A 498 8.18 12.70 20.77
N ARG A 499 8.52 12.85 22.06
CA ARG A 499 8.54 11.74 23.02
C ARG A 499 7.16 11.16 23.26
N TRP A 500 6.15 12.01 23.44
CA TRP A 500 4.77 11.54 23.57
C TRP A 500 4.34 10.74 22.35
N ILE A 501 4.70 11.18 21.13
CA ILE A 501 4.45 10.43 19.90
C ILE A 501 5.18 9.08 19.96
N SER A 502 6.45 9.04 20.36
CA SER A 502 7.19 7.77 20.48
C SER A 502 6.52 6.76 21.41
N ASP A 503 5.85 7.25 22.46
CA ASP A 503 5.13 6.43 23.45
C ASP A 503 3.68 6.10 23.02
N ASN A 504 3.24 6.54 21.83
CA ASN A 504 1.86 6.37 21.34
C ASN A 504 1.86 6.07 19.84
N GLN A 505 1.67 4.82 19.45
CA GLN A 505 1.80 4.37 18.05
C GLN A 505 0.67 3.44 17.60
N ALA A 506 -0.52 3.59 18.18
CA ALA A 506 -1.59 2.59 18.15
C ALA A 506 -2.21 2.29 16.78
N GLU A 507 -1.90 3.06 15.73
CA GLU A 507 -2.59 2.98 14.44
C GLU A 507 -2.29 1.68 13.67
N LEU A 508 -1.07 1.15 13.80
CA LEU A 508 -0.63 -0.04 13.06
C LEU A 508 -0.53 -1.26 13.96
N SER A 509 -1.24 -2.33 13.57
CA SER A 509 -1.11 -3.63 14.23
C SER A 509 0.23 -4.30 13.92
N ALA A 510 0.64 -5.25 14.77
CA ALA A 510 1.84 -6.05 14.54
C ALA A 510 1.81 -6.79 13.18
N ASP A 511 0.63 -7.26 12.74
CA ASP A 511 0.47 -7.95 11.46
C ASP A 511 0.68 -7.01 10.26
N GLU A 512 0.19 -5.77 10.36
CA GLU A 512 0.42 -4.75 9.33
C GLU A 512 1.90 -4.35 9.27
N LEU A 513 2.56 -4.18 10.41
CA LEU A 513 4.00 -3.88 10.46
C LEU A 513 4.84 -5.01 9.86
N ILE A 514 4.49 -6.27 10.11
CA ILE A 514 5.13 -7.43 9.46
C ILE A 514 4.83 -7.46 7.96
N SER A 515 3.62 -7.08 7.54
CA SER A 515 3.26 -6.98 6.11
C SER A 515 4.07 -5.88 5.41
N ALA A 516 4.22 -4.71 6.04
CA ALA A 516 5.09 -3.63 5.56
C ALA A 516 6.57 -4.05 5.53
N ALA A 517 7.05 -4.78 6.54
CA ALA A 517 8.42 -5.34 6.55
C ALA A 517 8.65 -6.29 5.35
N LYS A 518 7.66 -7.11 5.00
CA LYS A 518 7.72 -7.97 3.80
C LYS A 518 7.70 -7.16 2.52
N ALA A 519 6.88 -6.11 2.43
CA ALA A 519 6.86 -5.19 1.29
C ALA A 519 8.25 -4.59 1.03
N LEU A 520 8.92 -4.16 2.12
CA LEU A 520 10.30 -3.67 2.14
C LEU A 520 11.37 -4.76 1.92
N GLY A 521 10.97 -6.02 1.76
CA GLY A 521 11.91 -7.12 1.51
C GLY A 521 12.87 -7.37 2.65
N LEU A 522 12.41 -7.24 3.89
CA LEU A 522 13.25 -7.45 5.06
C LEU A 522 13.30 -8.94 5.43
N GLU A 523 14.46 -9.36 5.92
CA GLU A 523 14.69 -10.70 6.46
C GLU A 523 14.00 -10.81 7.82
N ILE A 524 12.82 -11.44 7.82
CA ILE A 524 12.05 -11.71 9.03
C ILE A 524 12.44 -13.11 9.52
N PRO A 525 13.02 -13.26 10.72
CA PRO A 525 13.53 -14.55 11.18
C PRO A 525 12.43 -15.61 11.27
N ASN A 526 12.65 -16.75 10.63
CA ASN A 526 11.85 -17.95 10.89
C ASN A 526 12.38 -18.60 12.18
N ILE A 527 11.70 -18.45 13.31
CA ILE A 527 12.03 -19.24 14.51
C ILE A 527 11.58 -20.67 14.25
N THR A 528 12.39 -21.41 13.51
CA THR A 528 12.32 -22.88 13.57
C THR A 528 12.78 -23.26 14.96
N THR A 529 11.90 -23.90 15.71
CA THR A 529 12.17 -24.41 17.06
C THR A 529 13.48 -25.21 17.03
N SER A 530 14.57 -24.62 17.50
CA SER A 530 15.80 -25.37 17.70
C SER A 530 15.45 -26.42 18.75
N THR A 531 15.33 -27.67 18.31
CA THR A 531 15.18 -28.81 19.20
C THR A 531 16.44 -28.83 20.07
N LYS A 532 16.29 -28.42 21.32
CA LYS A 532 17.29 -28.65 22.38
C LYS A 532 17.13 -30.06 22.92
#